data_AF-A0A8C0EKL1-F1
#
_entry.id   AF-A0A8C0EKL1-F1
#
_cell.length_a   1.000
_cell.length_b   1.000
_cell.length_c   1.000
_cell.angle_alpha   90.00
_cell.angle_beta   90.00
_cell.angle_gamma   90.00
#
_symmetry.space_group_name_H-M   'P 1'
#
loop_
_entity.id
_entity.type
_entity.pdbx_description
1 polymer ?
#
loop_
_entity_poly.entity_id
_entity_poly.type
_entity_poly.pdbx_seq_one_letter_code
_entity_poly.pdbx_strand_id
1 'polypeptide(L)'
;MALETCGSCLSCLLIPLALWSIVVNILLYFPNGKASHAASYQLPNYVWYFEGICFSGVMVSSFISIVLALLGVAFSGYSCIIFTLGLIQGPFCNSSHGWDYIFKDTAGGYLTDYLAWSRCTEPPNIVEWNTILLSILIGLSGLQLIICSLKVVAELKRTLCGTYSVFVQVTKYLR
;
A
#
# COMPACT_ATOMS: atom_id res chain seq x y z
N MET A 1 -4.67 -10.05 -29.82
CA MET A 1 -3.28 -10.43 -29.52
C MET A 1 -2.45 -9.34 -28.84
N ALA A 2 -2.61 -8.03 -29.12
CA ALA A 2 -1.84 -6.98 -28.41
C ALA A 2 -2.18 -6.77 -26.92
N LEU A 3 -3.33 -7.27 -26.45
CA LEU A 3 -3.75 -7.14 -25.04
C LEU A 3 -3.13 -8.22 -24.12
N GLU A 4 -2.57 -9.30 -24.67
CA GLU A 4 -2.06 -10.43 -23.88
C GLU A 4 -0.63 -10.22 -23.38
N THR A 5 0.20 -9.49 -24.13
CA THR A 5 1.57 -9.12 -23.72
C THR A 5 1.60 -8.06 -22.61
N CYS A 6 0.53 -7.26 -22.47
CA CYS A 6 0.41 -6.19 -21.46
C CYS A 6 0.11 -6.72 -20.05
N GLY A 7 -0.59 -7.86 -19.95
CA GLY A 7 -1.00 -8.45 -18.67
C GLY A 7 0.17 -8.92 -17.81
N SER A 8 1.13 -9.66 -18.36
CA SER A 8 2.33 -10.07 -17.60
C SER A 8 3.23 -8.90 -17.24
N CYS A 9 3.35 -7.89 -18.11
CA CYS A 9 4.21 -6.73 -17.88
C CYS A 9 3.72 -5.87 -16.70
N LEU A 10 2.39 -5.71 -16.57
CA LEU A 10 1.80 -5.01 -15.44
C LEU A 10 2.14 -5.69 -14.10
N SER A 11 2.16 -7.04 -14.07
CA SER A 11 2.58 -7.80 -12.89
C SER A 11 4.06 -7.59 -12.56
N CYS A 12 4.93 -7.51 -13.57
CA CYS A 12 6.35 -7.25 -13.36
C CYS A 12 6.62 -5.88 -12.72
N LEU A 13 5.75 -4.88 -12.93
CA LEU A 13 5.86 -3.57 -12.28
C LEU A 13 5.53 -3.63 -10.78
N LEU A 14 4.70 -4.58 -10.31
CA LEU A 14 4.42 -4.70 -8.87
C LEU A 14 5.62 -5.18 -8.07
N ILE A 15 6.52 -5.97 -8.68
CA ILE A 15 7.69 -6.54 -7.98
C ILE A 15 8.61 -5.43 -7.45
N PRO A 16 9.12 -4.47 -8.26
CA PRO A 16 9.95 -3.39 -7.76
C PRO A 16 9.18 -2.45 -6.82
N LEU A 17 7.88 -2.22 -7.05
CA LEU A 17 7.04 -1.43 -6.15
C LEU A 17 6.95 -2.06 -4.75
N ALA A 18 6.75 -3.39 -4.69
CA ALA A 18 6.68 -4.13 -3.45
C ALA A 18 8.03 -4.15 -2.72
N LEU A 19 9.13 -4.35 -3.44
CA LEU A 19 10.48 -4.27 -2.87
C LEU A 19 10.75 -2.88 -2.29
N TRP A 20 10.37 -1.83 -3.01
CA TRP A 20 10.53 -0.47 -2.54
C TRP A 20 9.65 -0.17 -1.31
N SER A 21 8.40 -0.64 -1.30
CA SER A 21 7.50 -0.53 -0.14
C SER A 21 8.08 -1.22 1.10
N ILE A 22 8.65 -2.42 0.94
CA ILE A 22 9.34 -3.15 2.03
C ILE A 22 10.50 -2.31 2.59
N VAL A 23 11.35 -1.75 1.71
CA VAL A 23 12.49 -0.92 2.13
C VAL A 23 12.02 0.31 2.92
N VAL A 24 10.98 0.99 2.45
CA VAL A 24 10.43 2.19 3.11
C VAL A 24 9.79 1.84 4.47
N ASN A 25 9.08 0.72 4.58
CA ASN A 25 8.55 0.23 5.85
C ASN A 25 9.66 -0.10 6.86
N ILE A 26 10.77 -0.71 6.42
CA ILE A 26 11.94 -0.98 7.28
C ILE A 26 12.58 0.33 7.74
N LEU A 27 12.73 1.32 6.85
CA LEU A 27 13.26 2.64 7.18
C LEU A 27 12.39 3.38 8.22
N LEU A 28 11.07 3.21 8.14
CA LEU A 28 10.13 3.77 9.12
C LEU A 28 10.34 3.16 10.51
N TYR A 29 10.72 1.88 10.59
CA TYR A 29 10.99 1.19 11.85
C TYR A 29 12.33 1.59 12.48
N PHE A 30 13.33 1.94 11.66
CA PHE A 30 14.66 2.34 12.11
C PHE A 30 15.00 3.79 11.77
N PRO A 31 14.36 4.78 12.43
CA PRO A 31 14.70 6.18 12.20
C PRO A 31 16.17 6.42 12.52
N ASN A 32 16.90 7.00 11.56
CA ASN A 32 18.33 7.35 11.68
C ASN A 32 19.28 6.17 12.00
N GLY A 33 18.87 4.91 11.77
CA GLY A 33 19.72 3.73 12.01
C GLY A 33 20.07 3.48 13.49
N LYS A 34 19.39 4.17 14.43
CA LYS A 34 19.59 3.98 15.86
C LYS A 34 18.57 2.98 16.40
N ALA A 35 19.02 1.82 16.88
CA ALA A 35 18.17 0.77 17.44
C ALA A 35 17.58 1.09 18.85
N SER A 36 17.75 2.32 19.34
CA SER A 36 17.54 2.65 20.77
C SER A 36 16.07 2.76 21.19
N HIS A 37 15.11 2.79 20.26
CA HIS A 37 13.67 2.95 20.55
C HIS A 37 12.84 1.67 20.37
N ALA A 38 13.45 0.55 19.97
CA ALA A 38 12.72 -0.69 19.73
C ALA A 38 12.20 -1.39 21.02
N ALA A 39 12.57 -0.89 22.21
CA ALA A 39 12.26 -1.55 23.48
C ALA A 39 10.95 -1.11 24.16
N SER A 40 10.32 0.00 23.75
CA SER A 40 9.23 0.62 24.54
C SER A 40 7.84 0.60 23.91
N TYR A 41 7.66 0.02 22.73
CA TYR A 41 6.35 -0.08 22.09
C TYR A 41 5.94 -1.54 22.06
N GLN A 42 4.93 -1.89 22.87
CA GLN A 42 4.17 -3.11 22.66
C GLN A 42 3.55 -3.01 21.27
N LEU A 43 4.17 -3.67 20.29
CA LEU A 43 3.75 -3.77 18.90
C LEU A 43 2.25 -3.99 18.83
N PRO A 44 1.44 -3.00 18.43
CA PRO A 44 0.15 -3.34 17.94
C PRO A 44 0.34 -3.71 16.47
N ASN A 45 -0.40 -4.73 16.07
CA ASN A 45 -0.23 -5.51 14.85
C ASN A 45 -0.48 -4.70 13.57
N TYR A 46 0.47 -3.85 13.19
CA TYR A 46 0.42 -3.13 11.92
C TYR A 46 1.80 -3.17 11.29
N VAL A 47 1.97 -4.18 10.46
CA VAL A 47 2.29 -4.04 9.04
C VAL A 47 2.30 -5.49 8.58
N TRP A 48 1.16 -5.91 8.04
CA TRP A 48 1.09 -7.14 7.28
C TRP A 48 2.04 -6.95 6.08
N TYR A 49 3.29 -7.39 6.25
CA TYR A 49 4.40 -7.42 5.29
C TYR A 49 4.12 -8.25 4.02
N PHE A 50 2.85 -8.50 3.72
CA PHE A 50 2.37 -9.40 2.66
C PHE A 50 1.77 -8.65 1.46
N GLU A 51 2.13 -7.37 1.24
CA GLU A 51 1.75 -6.69 -0.01
C GLU A 51 2.50 -7.21 -1.25
N GLY A 52 3.53 -8.05 -1.09
CA GLY A 52 4.50 -8.31 -2.16
C GLY A 52 4.63 -9.72 -2.76
N ILE A 53 4.20 -10.80 -2.08
CA ILE A 53 4.64 -12.16 -2.49
C ILE A 53 3.51 -13.08 -2.99
N CYS A 54 2.23 -12.77 -2.75
CA CYS A 54 1.14 -13.69 -3.14
C CYS A 54 0.72 -13.62 -4.63
N PHE A 55 1.34 -12.78 -5.47
CA PHE A 55 0.80 -12.44 -6.81
C PHE A 55 1.77 -12.54 -7.98
N SER A 56 3.07 -12.69 -7.73
CA SER A 56 4.09 -12.76 -8.77
C SER A 56 4.28 -14.21 -9.26
N GLY A 57 3.26 -14.74 -9.93
CA GLY A 57 3.49 -15.71 -10.99
C GLY A 57 3.01 -17.14 -10.73
N VAL A 58 2.18 -17.57 -11.68
CA VAL A 58 1.82 -18.96 -12.02
C VAL A 58 0.69 -19.59 -11.20
N MET A 59 -0.55 -19.41 -11.68
CA MET A 59 -1.64 -20.42 -11.74
C MET A 59 -2.84 -19.79 -12.48
N VAL A 60 -2.87 -19.77 -13.82
CA VAL A 60 -3.44 -20.79 -14.74
C VAL A 60 -4.96 -21.07 -14.55
N SER A 61 -5.68 -20.32 -13.69
CA SER A 61 -7.15 -20.38 -13.66
C SER A 61 -7.79 -18.99 -13.54
N SER A 62 -8.61 -18.62 -14.52
CA SER A 62 -9.28 -17.31 -14.63
C SER A 62 -10.08 -16.93 -13.37
N PHE A 63 -10.59 -17.90 -12.63
CA PHE A 63 -11.36 -17.65 -11.40
C PHE A 63 -10.48 -17.20 -10.22
N ILE A 64 -9.33 -17.84 -10.02
CA ILE A 64 -8.42 -17.53 -8.90
C ILE A 64 -7.83 -16.13 -9.09
N SER A 65 -7.55 -15.73 -10.34
CA SER A 65 -6.98 -14.41 -10.64
C SER A 65 -7.91 -13.25 -10.27
N ILE A 66 -9.24 -13.39 -10.42
CA ILE A 66 -10.20 -12.32 -10.09
C ILE A 66 -10.29 -12.16 -8.56
N VAL A 67 -10.41 -13.26 -7.82
CA VAL A 67 -10.48 -13.25 -6.36
C VAL A 67 -9.23 -12.63 -5.76
N LEU A 68 -8.07 -13.05 -6.27
CA LEU A 68 -6.79 -12.47 -5.91
C LEU A 68 -6.75 -10.96 -6.21
N ALA A 69 -7.14 -10.53 -7.41
CA ALA A 69 -7.10 -9.10 -7.75
C ALA A 69 -8.01 -8.23 -6.85
N LEU A 70 -9.21 -8.72 -6.50
CA LEU A 70 -10.10 -8.05 -5.54
C LEU A 70 -9.48 -7.95 -4.14
N LEU A 71 -8.83 -9.03 -3.70
CA LEU A 71 -8.12 -9.04 -2.43
C LEU A 71 -6.96 -8.03 -2.43
N GLY A 72 -6.23 -7.92 -3.54
CA GLY A 72 -5.19 -6.90 -3.73
C GLY A 72 -5.72 -5.46 -3.64
N VAL A 73 -6.91 -5.19 -4.20
CA VAL A 73 -7.59 -3.89 -4.06
C VAL A 73 -7.96 -3.63 -2.60
N ALA A 74 -8.50 -4.63 -1.88
CA ALA A 74 -8.89 -4.48 -0.49
C ALA A 74 -7.70 -4.18 0.43
N PHE A 75 -6.60 -4.93 0.27
CA PHE A 75 -5.37 -4.71 1.04
C PHE A 75 -4.74 -3.34 0.76
N SER A 76 -4.61 -2.96 -0.51
CA SER A 76 -4.07 -1.67 -0.91
C SER A 76 -4.92 -0.49 -0.43
N GLY A 77 -6.25 -0.64 -0.45
CA GLY A 77 -7.15 0.35 0.13
C GLY A 77 -6.98 0.47 1.64
N TYR A 78 -6.87 -0.65 2.34
CA TYR A 78 -6.63 -0.68 3.78
C TYR A 78 -5.30 -0.02 4.16
N SER A 79 -4.20 -0.32 3.45
CA SER A 79 -2.89 0.28 3.74
C SER A 79 -2.86 1.78 3.49
N CYS A 80 -3.48 2.26 2.41
CA CYS A 80 -3.63 3.69 2.13
C CYS A 80 -4.35 4.43 3.29
N ILE A 81 -5.43 3.83 3.83
CA ILE A 81 -6.16 4.40 4.98
C ILE A 81 -5.25 4.45 6.21
N ILE A 82 -4.58 3.35 6.55
CA ILE A 82 -3.71 3.29 7.74
C ILE A 82 -2.56 4.30 7.65
N PHE A 83 -1.90 4.42 6.50
CA PHE A 83 -0.83 5.41 6.34
C PHE A 83 -1.35 6.84 6.40
N THR A 84 -2.54 7.12 5.88
CA THR A 84 -3.19 8.44 5.99
C THR A 84 -3.53 8.75 7.44
N LEU A 85 -4.07 7.79 8.20
CA LEU A 85 -4.35 7.96 9.63
C LEU A 85 -3.07 8.17 10.43
N GLY A 86 -2.01 7.40 10.15
CA GLY A 86 -0.69 7.59 10.76
C GLY A 86 -0.09 8.96 10.45
N LEU A 87 -0.31 9.48 9.25
CA LEU A 87 0.13 10.82 8.86
C LEU A 87 -0.66 11.90 9.61
N ILE A 88 -1.97 11.76 9.76
CA ILE A 88 -2.82 12.71 10.49
C ILE A 88 -2.48 12.73 11.98
N GLN A 89 -2.24 11.55 12.57
CA GLN A 89 -1.91 11.43 13.99
C GLN A 89 -0.51 11.97 14.31
N GLY A 90 0.44 11.83 13.37
CA GLY A 90 1.82 12.27 13.52
C GLY A 90 2.68 11.28 14.34
N PRO A 91 4.01 11.51 14.36
CA PRO A 91 4.93 10.63 15.07
C PRO A 91 4.83 10.80 16.58
N PHE A 92 5.25 9.77 17.29
CA PHE A 92 5.46 9.84 18.74
C PHE A 92 6.80 10.53 19.02
N CYS A 93 6.77 11.58 19.83
CA CYS A 93 7.97 12.33 20.18
C CYS A 93 7.92 12.82 21.63
N ASN A 94 9.09 13.13 22.18
CA ASN A 94 9.21 13.71 23.51
C ASN A 94 9.13 15.24 23.44
N SER A 95 8.29 15.81 24.30
CA SER A 95 8.23 17.25 24.54
C SER A 95 8.62 17.59 25.97
N SER A 96 8.53 18.86 26.35
CA SER A 96 8.75 19.32 27.74
C SER A 96 7.82 18.65 28.77
N HIS A 97 6.70 18.05 28.34
CA HIS A 97 5.71 17.37 29.18
C HIS A 97 5.83 15.83 29.18
N GLY A 98 6.83 15.27 28.50
CA GLY A 98 7.02 13.83 28.34
C GLY A 98 6.70 13.33 26.92
N TRP A 99 6.63 12.01 26.79
CA TRP A 99 6.42 11.31 25.52
C TRP A 99 4.93 11.21 25.19
N ASP A 100 4.48 11.87 24.11
CA ASP A 100 3.08 11.86 23.68
C ASP A 100 2.91 12.12 22.17
N TYR A 101 1.70 11.90 21.65
CA TYR A 101 1.29 12.23 20.28
C TYR A 101 0.79 13.68 20.20
N ILE A 102 1.72 14.63 20.11
CA ILE A 102 1.45 16.08 20.19
C ILE A 102 0.54 16.59 19.06
N PHE A 103 0.50 15.89 17.91
CA PHE A 103 -0.22 16.32 16.71
C PHE A 103 -1.61 15.69 16.55
N LYS A 104 -2.04 14.82 17.48
CA LYS A 104 -3.31 14.08 17.40
C LYS A 104 -4.52 15.01 17.27
N ASP A 105 -4.51 16.14 17.96
CA ASP A 105 -5.61 17.12 17.97
C ASP A 105 -5.55 18.13 16.82
N THR A 106 -4.45 18.16 16.06
CA THR A 106 -4.26 19.15 14.98
C THR A 106 -4.74 18.64 13.62
N ALA A 107 -5.24 17.39 13.55
CA ALA A 107 -5.73 16.76 12.31
C ALA A 107 -4.79 16.94 11.10
N GLY A 108 -3.46 16.85 11.32
CA GLY A 108 -2.45 17.05 10.28
C GLY A 108 -2.02 18.50 10.02
N GLY A 109 -2.40 19.48 10.83
CA GLY A 109 -1.97 20.88 10.65
C GLY A 109 -0.45 21.10 10.74
N TYR A 110 0.29 20.16 11.33
CA TYR A 110 1.76 20.17 11.32
C TYR A 110 2.36 19.99 9.91
N LEU A 111 1.60 19.48 8.94
CA LEU A 111 2.07 19.35 7.54
C LEU A 111 2.16 20.71 6.85
N THR A 112 1.33 21.68 7.25
CA THR A 112 1.31 23.03 6.70
C THR A 112 2.13 24.01 7.52
N ASP A 113 2.23 23.77 8.83
CA ASP A 113 2.96 24.63 9.76
C ASP A 113 4.28 23.98 10.20
N TYR A 114 5.36 24.32 9.50
CA TYR A 114 6.71 23.84 9.82
C TYR A 114 7.18 24.29 11.21
N LEU A 115 6.67 25.41 11.74
CA LEU A 115 7.04 25.89 13.08
C LEU A 115 6.59 24.90 14.16
N ALA A 116 5.52 24.16 13.92
CA ALA A 116 5.00 23.15 14.85
C ALA A 116 5.98 21.99 15.08
N TRP A 117 6.93 21.76 14.16
CA TRP A 117 7.91 20.66 14.26
C TRP A 117 8.90 20.90 15.41
N SER A 118 9.13 22.17 15.79
CA SER A 118 10.00 22.55 16.90
C SER A 118 9.51 22.09 18.29
N ARG A 119 8.25 21.64 18.40
CA ARG A 119 7.69 21.11 19.65
C ARG A 119 8.18 19.71 20.01
N CYS A 120 8.72 18.97 19.04
CA CYS A 120 9.36 17.68 19.25
C CYS A 120 10.87 17.89 19.43
N THR A 121 11.35 17.75 20.67
CA THR A 121 12.77 17.96 20.99
C THR A 121 13.59 16.70 20.70
N GLU A 122 13.02 15.53 20.98
CA GLU A 122 13.70 14.25 20.81
C GLU A 122 12.72 13.18 20.30
N PRO A 123 13.11 12.35 19.32
CA PRO A 123 14.37 12.34 18.56
C PRO A 123 14.46 13.41 17.44
N PRO A 124 15.67 13.83 17.04
CA PRO A 124 15.86 14.89 16.04
C PRO A 124 15.34 14.47 14.66
N ASN A 125 14.67 15.42 13.99
CA ASN A 125 14.11 15.30 12.63
C ASN A 125 13.09 14.16 12.44
N ILE A 126 12.52 13.60 13.51
CA ILE A 126 11.57 12.47 13.40
C ILE A 126 10.30 12.83 12.63
N VAL A 127 9.85 14.08 12.75
CA VAL A 127 8.65 14.59 12.06
C VAL A 127 8.86 14.56 10.55
N GLU A 128 9.97 15.12 10.09
CA GLU A 128 10.33 15.14 8.67
C GLU A 128 10.45 13.72 8.10
N TRP A 129 11.22 12.85 8.78
CA TRP A 129 11.42 11.46 8.37
C TRP A 129 10.10 10.69 8.25
N ASN A 130 9.25 10.76 9.28
CA ASN A 130 7.98 10.05 9.31
C ASN A 130 7.02 10.59 8.22
N THR A 131 6.95 11.92 8.05
CA THR A 131 6.13 12.55 7.01
C THR A 131 6.55 12.14 5.60
N ILE A 132 7.85 12.13 5.30
CA ILE A 132 8.37 11.74 3.98
C ILE A 132 8.09 10.26 3.72
N LEU A 133 8.43 9.37 4.67
CA LEU A 133 8.27 7.93 4.48
C LEU A 133 6.79 7.53 4.36
N LEU A 134 5.91 8.09 5.21
CA LEU A 134 4.45 7.85 5.11
C LEU A 134 3.88 8.40 3.80
N SER A 135 4.33 9.58 3.34
CA SER A 135 3.91 10.13 2.05
C SER A 135 4.30 9.22 0.87
N ILE A 136 5.53 8.69 0.88
CA ILE A 136 6.00 7.74 -0.12
C ILE A 136 5.14 6.46 -0.09
N LEU A 137 4.85 5.91 1.09
CA LEU A 137 4.00 4.72 1.24
C LEU A 137 2.57 4.95 0.73
N ILE A 138 1.98 6.11 1.00
CA ILE A 138 0.67 6.49 0.44
C ILE A 138 0.74 6.53 -1.09
N GLY A 139 1.79 7.13 -1.66
CA GLY A 139 2.00 7.18 -3.11
C GLY A 139 2.12 5.79 -3.75
N LEU A 140 2.91 4.90 -3.14
CA LEU A 140 3.09 3.52 -3.61
C LEU A 140 1.80 2.71 -3.51
N SER A 141 1.09 2.79 -2.39
CA SER A 141 -0.19 2.09 -2.19
C SER A 141 -1.26 2.60 -3.16
N GLY A 142 -1.30 3.90 -3.44
CA GLY A 142 -2.18 4.46 -4.46
C GLY A 142 -1.86 3.95 -5.87
N LEU A 143 -0.57 3.85 -6.22
CA LEU A 143 -0.16 3.28 -7.51
C LEU A 143 -0.51 1.78 -7.62
N GLN A 144 -0.35 1.02 -6.54
CA GLN A 144 -0.77 -0.39 -6.43
C GLN A 144 -2.28 -0.53 -6.67
N LEU A 145 -3.11 0.32 -6.04
CA LEU A 145 -4.57 0.33 -6.20
C LEU A 145 -4.97 0.54 -7.67
N ILE A 146 -4.33 1.50 -8.34
CA ILE A 146 -4.60 1.81 -9.75
C ILE A 146 -4.25 0.60 -10.63
N ILE A 147 -3.06 0.03 -10.43
CA ILE A 147 -2.59 -1.12 -11.22
C ILE A 147 -3.48 -2.35 -10.99
N CYS A 148 -3.85 -2.66 -9.75
CA CYS A 148 -4.78 -3.73 -9.41
C CYS A 148 -6.18 -3.52 -10.00
N SER A 149 -6.68 -2.28 -10.04
CA SER A 149 -7.97 -1.98 -10.66
C SER A 149 -7.94 -2.19 -12.17
N LEU A 150 -6.86 -1.77 -12.84
CA LEU A 150 -6.66 -2.01 -14.28
C LEU A 150 -6.61 -3.51 -14.60
N LYS A 151 -5.97 -4.32 -13.74
CA LYS A 151 -5.98 -5.78 -13.82
C LYS A 151 -7.41 -6.35 -13.75
N VAL A 152 -8.21 -5.95 -12.75
CA VAL A 152 -9.60 -6.42 -12.61
C VAL A 152 -10.40 -6.12 -13.86
N VAL A 153 -10.30 -4.90 -14.41
CA VAL A 153 -11.02 -4.52 -15.64
C VAL A 153 -10.56 -5.35 -16.84
N ALA A 154 -9.26 -5.60 -16.98
CA ALA A 154 -8.72 -6.42 -18.06
C ALA A 154 -9.20 -7.88 -17.97
N GLU A 155 -9.20 -8.48 -16.78
CA GLU A 155 -9.68 -9.84 -16.56
C GLU A 155 -11.21 -9.95 -16.71
N LEU A 156 -11.98 -8.95 -16.25
CA LEU A 156 -13.43 -8.91 -16.43
C LEU A 156 -13.82 -8.89 -17.91
N LYS A 157 -13.11 -8.09 -18.73
CA LYS A 157 -13.31 -8.06 -20.20
C LYS A 157 -13.02 -9.41 -20.84
N ARG A 158 -11.98 -10.14 -20.40
CA ARG A 158 -11.69 -11.49 -20.88
C ARG A 158 -12.81 -12.47 -20.55
N THR A 159 -13.29 -12.48 -19.31
CA THR A 159 -14.38 -13.38 -18.89
C THR A 159 -15.67 -13.09 -19.65
N LEU A 160 -16.03 -11.82 -19.84
CA LEU A 160 -17.23 -11.45 -20.61
C LEU A 160 -17.12 -11.86 -22.09
N CYS A 161 -15.99 -11.60 -22.75
CA CYS A 161 -15.78 -11.97 -24.15
C CYS A 161 -15.72 -13.50 -24.36
N GLY A 162 -15.07 -14.21 -23.44
CA GLY A 162 -15.04 -15.68 -23.43
C GLY A 162 -16.44 -16.27 -23.24
N THR A 163 -17.21 -15.77 -22.28
CA THR A 163 -18.59 -16.23 -22.04
C THR A 163 -19.50 -15.95 -23.23
N TYR A 164 -19.36 -14.79 -23.89
CA TYR A 164 -20.12 -14.47 -25.09
C TYR A 164 -19.81 -15.43 -26.25
N SER A 165 -18.54 -15.81 -26.43
CA SER A 165 -18.13 -16.78 -27.46
C SER A 165 -18.64 -18.19 -27.18
N VAL A 166 -18.67 -18.61 -25.91
CA VAL A 166 -19.23 -19.90 -25.49
C VAL A 166 -20.76 -19.92 -25.65
N PHE A 167 -21.45 -18.84 -25.28
CA PHE A 167 -22.90 -18.73 -25.48
C PHE A 167 -23.29 -18.77 -26.96
N VAL A 168 -22.53 -18.10 -27.83
CA VAL A 168 -22.76 -18.13 -29.28
C VAL A 168 -22.48 -19.52 -29.86
N GLN A 169 -21.45 -20.24 -29.38
CA GLN A 169 -21.17 -21.62 -29.80
C GLN A 169 -22.28 -22.59 -29.37
N VAL A 170 -22.75 -22.52 -28.13
CA VAL A 170 -23.84 -23.37 -27.63
C VAL A 170 -25.15 -23.11 -28.37
N THR A 171 -25.46 -21.84 -28.67
CA THR A 171 -26.68 -21.48 -29.43
C THR A 171 -26.63 -21.93 -30.90
N LYS A 172 -25.41 -22.09 -31.47
CA LYS A 172 -25.21 -22.60 -32.84
C LYS A 172 -25.30 -24.12 -32.94
N TYR A 173 -25.13 -24.84 -31.83
CA TYR A 173 -25.24 -26.31 -31.75
C TYR A 173 -26.65 -26.79 -31.38
N LEU A 174 -27.51 -25.88 -30.89
CA LEU A 174 -28.90 -26.12 -30.50
C LEU A 174 -29.95 -25.73 -31.58
N ARG A 175 -29.48 -25.36 -32.78
CA ARG A 175 -30.30 -25.14 -33.98
C ARG A 175 -29.83 -26.07 -35.08
#